data_AF-A0A2K9Z1K7-F1
#
_entry.id   AF-A0A2K9Z1K7-F1
#
_cell.length_a   1.000
_cell.length_b   1.000
_cell.length_c   1.000
_cell.angle_alpha   90.00
_cell.angle_beta   90.00
_cell.angle_gamma   90.00
#
_symmetry.space_group_name_H-M   'P 1'
#
loop_
_entity.id
_entity.type
_entity.pdbx_description
1 polymer ?
#
loop_
_entity_poly.entity_id
_entity_poly.type
_entity_poly.pdbx_seq_one_letter_code
_entity_poly.pdbx_strand_id
1 'polypeptide(L)' 'MKPAVSREIKLLAAEAGAYSWTLVREGKHLIIDFQFKDRVVRQVVAATPSAPSARRNEAAWLRRQVRI' A
#
# COMPACT_ATOMS: atom_id res chain seq x y z
N MET A 1 5.58 -13.56 -5.54
CA MET A 1 5.51 -12.13 -5.86
C MET A 1 6.51 -11.71 -6.93
N LYS A 2 6.02 -11.02 -7.95
CA LYS A 2 6.87 -10.39 -8.98
C LYS A 2 7.71 -9.25 -8.38
N PRO A 3 9.00 -9.08 -8.74
CA PRO A 3 9.84 -8.00 -8.19
C PRO A 3 9.26 -6.59 -8.37
N ALA A 4 8.55 -6.35 -9.48
CA ALA A 4 7.87 -5.09 -9.77
C ALA A 4 6.80 -4.75 -8.72
N VAL A 5 5.96 -5.73 -8.34
CA VAL A 5 4.91 -5.57 -7.33
C VAL A 5 5.52 -5.20 -5.98
N SER A 6 6.55 -5.91 -5.55
CA SER A 6 7.26 -5.62 -4.30
C SER A 6 7.79 -4.18 -4.25
N ARG A 7 8.41 -3.75 -5.35
CA ARG A 7 8.96 -2.39 -5.48
C ARG A 7 7.86 -1.34 -5.42
N GLU A 8 6.74 -1.57 -6.09
CA GLU A 8 5.62 -0.64 -6.10
C GLU A 8 4.94 -0.54 -4.73
N ILE A 9 4.76 -1.65 -4.01
CA ILE A 9 4.25 -1.64 -2.64
C ILE A 9 5.20 -0.90 -1.71
N LYS A 10 6.52 -1.13 -1.84
CA LYS A 10 7.53 -0.41 -1.06
C LYS A 10 7.48 1.10 -1.28
N LEU A 11 7.32 1.53 -2.54
CA LEU A 11 7.20 2.95 -2.88
C LEU A 11 5.89 3.54 -2.32
N LEU A 12 4.78 2.82 -2.42
CA LEU A 12 3.50 3.23 -1.86
C LEU A 12 3.56 3.35 -0.33
N ALA A 13 4.18 2.38 0.36
CA ALA A 13 4.38 2.40 1.80
C ALA A 13 5.20 3.63 2.23
N ALA A 14 6.32 3.88 1.54
CA ALA A 14 7.18 5.04 1.80
C ALA A 14 6.45 6.37 1.56
N GLU A 15 5.69 6.49 0.47
CA GLU A 15 4.88 7.68 0.22
C GLU A 15 3.81 7.85 1.30
N ALA A 16 3.11 6.78 1.70
CA ALA A 16 2.07 6.83 2.73
C ALA A 16 2.62 7.12 4.14
N GLY A 17 3.92 6.88 4.39
CA GLY A 17 4.52 6.97 5.72
C GLY A 17 4.32 5.72 6.58
N ALA A 18 4.04 4.57 5.95
CA ALA A 18 4.01 3.27 6.63
C ALA A 18 5.45 2.79 6.87
N TYR A 19 5.74 2.28 8.08
CA TYR A 19 7.10 1.81 8.40
C TYR A 19 7.36 0.38 7.90
N SER A 20 6.31 -0.42 7.70
CA SER A 20 6.40 -1.74 7.10
C SER A 20 5.11 -2.09 6.37
N TRP A 21 5.14 -3.18 5.61
CA TRP A 21 3.99 -3.72 4.92
C TRP A 21 4.09 -5.24 4.82
N THR A 22 2.95 -5.90 4.80
CA THR A 22 2.83 -7.35 4.63
C THR A 22 1.86 -7.64 3.50
N LEU A 23 2.31 -8.39 2.50
CA LEU A 23 1.42 -8.92 1.47
C LEU A 23 0.66 -10.12 2.06
N VAL A 24 -0.63 -9.95 2.28
CA VAL A 24 -1.52 -10.97 2.87
C VAL A 24 -1.98 -11.96 1.81
N ARG A 25 -2.27 -11.47 0.60
CA ARG A 25 -2.75 -12.31 -0.52
C ARG A 25 -2.34 -11.73 -1.86
N GLU A 26 -1.85 -12.59 -2.74
CA GLU A 26 -1.62 -12.31 -4.16
C GLU A 26 -2.52 -13.25 -4.98
N GLY A 27 -3.55 -12.69 -5.62
CA GLY A 27 -4.50 -13.44 -6.45
C GLY A 27 -5.17 -12.52 -7.46
N LYS A 28 -6.50 -12.63 -7.63
CA LYS A 28 -7.28 -11.65 -8.42
C LYS A 28 -7.17 -10.22 -7.87
N HIS A 29 -6.98 -10.10 -6.56
CA HIS A 29 -6.69 -8.86 -5.88
C HIS A 29 -5.43 -9.04 -5.04
N LEU A 30 -4.70 -7.95 -4.83
CA LEU A 30 -3.62 -7.83 -3.88
C LEU A 30 -4.21 -7.31 -2.57
N ILE A 31 -3.98 -8.05 -1.49
CA ILE A 31 -4.34 -7.63 -0.14
C ILE A 31 -3.05 -7.33 0.60
N ILE A 32 -2.90 -6.08 1.04
CA ILE A 32 -1.67 -5.58 1.66
C ILE A 32 -2.04 -4.93 2.98
N ASP A 33 -1.36 -5.33 4.05
CA ASP A 33 -1.46 -4.70 5.35
C ASP A 33 -0.31 -3.70 5.50
N PHE A 34 -0.62 -2.42 5.61
CA PHE A 34 0.34 -1.35 5.87
C PHE A 34 0.39 -1.06 7.36
N GLN A 35 1.59 -1.14 7.94
CA GLN A 35 1.78 -0.87 9.36
C GLN A 35 2.17 0.59 9.58
N PHE A 36 1.38 1.25 10.43
CA PHE A 36 1.61 2.59 10.94
C PHE A 36 1.77 2.53 12.46
N LYS A 37 2.36 3.57 13.05
CA LYS A 37 2.76 3.59 14.46
C LYS A 37 1.67 3.08 15.41
N ASP A 38 0.43 3.49 15.17
CA ASP A 38 -0.69 3.25 16.08
C ASP A 38 -1.71 2.23 15.53
N ARG A 39 -1.54 1.73 14.29
CA ARG A 39 -2.51 0.81 13.65
C ARG A 39 -2.01 0.15 12.38
N VAL A 40 -2.75 -0.87 11.94
CA VAL A 40 -2.59 -1.50 10.63
C VAL A 40 -3.76 -1.10 9.72
N VAL A 41 -3.46 -0.66 8.50
CA VAL A 41 -4.47 -0.38 7.47
C VAL A 41 -4.38 -1.44 6.39
N ARG A 42 -5.47 -2.21 6.22
CA ARG A 42 -5.59 -3.19 5.14
C ARG A 42 -6.08 -2.52 3.87
N GLN A 43 -5.35 -2.77 2.78
CA GLN A 43 -5.68 -2.27 1.46
C GLN A 43 -5.94 -3.43 0.51
N VAL A 44 -6.96 -3.28 -0.33
CA VAL A 44 -7.31 -4.24 -1.38
C VAL A 44 -7.27 -3.53 -2.72
N VAL A 45 -6.38 -3.96 -3.60
CA VAL A 45 -6.22 -3.37 -4.94
C VAL A 45 -6.26 -4.46 -6.01
N ALA A 46 -6.84 -4.16 -7.17
CA ALA A 46 -6.83 -5.10 -8.30
C ALA A 46 -5.41 -5.26 -8.89
N ALA A 47 -4.63 -4.17 -8.87
CA ALA A 47 -3.23 -4.14 -9.26
C ALA A 47 -2.52 -3.04 -8.46
N THR A 48 -1.19 -3.12 -8.35
CA THR A 48 -0.38 -2.07 -7.75
C THR A 48 -0.46 -0.76 -8.58
N PRO A 49 -0.55 0.42 -7.94
CA PRO A 49 -0.57 1.70 -8.65
C PRO A 49 0.83 2.02 -9.21
N SER A 50 1.03 1.70 -10.48
CA SER A 50 2.29 1.90 -11.19
C SER A 50 2.51 3.37 -11.58
N ALA A 51 1.46 4.09 -11.97
CA ALA A 51 1.53 5.50 -12.33
C ALA A 51 1.80 6.40 -11.10
N PRO A 52 2.68 7.43 -11.20
CA PRO A 52 3.00 8.32 -10.09
C PRO A 52 1.78 9.03 -9.48
N SER A 53 0.83 9.47 -10.30
CA SER A 53 -0.39 10.14 -9.85
C SER A 53 -1.31 9.19 -9.07
N ALA A 54 -1.51 7.97 -9.60
CA ALA A 54 -2.29 6.93 -8.93
C ALA A 54 -1.68 6.58 -7.56
N ARG A 55 -0.35 6.45 -7.48
CA ARG A 55 0.34 6.15 -6.23
C ARG A 55 0.20 7.25 -5.18
N ARG A 56 0.31 8.52 -5.59
CA ARG A 56 0.11 9.67 -4.69
C ARG A 56 -1.31 9.73 -4.15
N ASN A 57 -2.30 9.47 -5.01
CA ASN A 57 -3.70 9.44 -4.60
C ASN A 57 -3.94 8.32 -3.57
N GLU A 58 -3.36 7.15 -3.82
CA GLU A 58 -3.47 6.02 -2.92
C GLU A 58 -2.75 6.24 -1.58
N ALA A 59 -1.54 6.81 -1.63
CA ALA A 59 -0.83 7.23 -0.44
C ALA A 59 -1.64 8.28 0.36
N ALA A 60 -2.30 9.22 -0.32
CA ALA A 60 -3.17 10.19 0.33
C ALA A 60 -4.39 9.53 0.98
N TRP A 61 -4.98 8.51 0.34
CA TRP A 61 -6.06 7.72 0.92
C TRP A 61 -5.60 6.96 2.17
N LEU A 62 -4.44 6.28 2.12
CA LEU A 62 -3.85 5.58 3.26
C LEU A 62 -3.59 6.53 4.43
N ARG A 63 -3.01 7.73 4.17
CA ARG A 63 -2.79 8.74 5.21
C ARG A 63 -4.10 9.21 5.87
N ARG A 64 -5.22 9.26 5.13
CA ARG A 64 -6.53 9.59 5.71
C ARG A 64 -7.03 8.51 6.66
N GLN A 65 -6.81 7.23 6.36
CA GLN A 65 -7.20 6.11 7.24
C GLN A 65 -6.48 6.12 8.59
N VAL A 66 -5.30 6.74 8.66
CA VAL A 66 -4.51 6.85 9.91
C VAL A 66 -4.95 8.05 10.75
N ARG A 67 -5.55 9.08 10.14
CA ARG A 67 -6.01 10.29 10.84
C ARG A 67 -7.37 10.14 11.52
N ILE A 68 -8.19 9.20 11.07
CA ILE A 68 -9.52 8.89 11.64
C ILE A 68 -9.34 8.10 12.93
#